data_AF-A0A940VNS0-F1
#
_entry.id   AF-A0A940VNS0-F1
#
_cell.length_a   1.000
_cell.length_b   1.000
_cell.length_c   1.000
_cell.angle_alpha   90.00
_cell.angle_beta   90.00
_cell.angle_gamma   90.00
#
_symmetry.space_group_name_H-M   'P 1'
#
loop_
_entity.id
_entity.type
_entity.pdbx_description
1 polymer ?
#
loop_
_entity_poly.entity_id
_entity_poly.type
_entity_poly.pdbx_seq_one_letter_code
_entity_poly.pdbx_strand_id
1 'polypeptide(L)'
;MKKRVAVLLIVWMVCLQSSVFAADWVRVGNGENYIDSETVVKNKKLLWFWELSINEKTQDKRLIQYTISLSAPYRVSSYWGYSYNSKNQPQDGILHTHSLQGPVGEQLKKEITVALGHAKDGEHSEVMPVLPD
;
A
#
# COMPACT_ATOMS: atom_id res chain seq x y z
N MET A 1 1.46 -28.84 -37.81
CA MET A 1 2.49 -28.25 -36.94
C MET A 1 1.99 -26.97 -36.23
N LYS A 2 0.96 -27.05 -35.37
CA LYS A 2 0.39 -25.85 -34.69
C LYS A 2 0.27 -25.97 -33.16
N LYS A 3 0.63 -27.12 -32.57
CA LYS A 3 0.46 -27.37 -31.12
C LYS A 3 1.61 -26.88 -30.24
N ARG A 4 2.77 -26.56 -30.82
CA ARG A 4 3.98 -26.16 -30.05
C ARG A 4 4.05 -24.66 -29.72
N VAL A 5 3.33 -23.81 -30.45
CA VAL A 5 3.34 -22.35 -30.23
C VAL A 5 2.40 -21.96 -29.08
N ALA A 6 1.28 -22.67 -28.91
CA ALA A 6 0.31 -22.39 -27.85
C ALA A 6 0.87 -22.62 -26.44
N VAL A 7 1.74 -23.60 -26.25
CA VAL A 7 2.33 -23.92 -24.94
C VAL A 7 3.30 -22.83 -24.49
N LEU A 8 4.07 -22.24 -25.41
CA LEU A 8 4.99 -21.15 -25.07
C LEU A 8 4.26 -19.87 -24.65
N LEU A 9 3.12 -19.57 -25.27
CA LEU A 9 2.30 -18.40 -24.92
C LEU A 9 1.64 -18.55 -23.53
N ILE A 10 1.22 -19.76 -23.16
CA ILE A 10 0.65 -20.02 -21.83
C ILE A 10 1.74 -19.91 -20.75
N VAL A 11 2.95 -20.43 -20.99
CA VAL A 11 4.07 -20.30 -20.03
C VAL A 11 4.49 -18.83 -19.86
N TRP A 12 4.45 -18.02 -20.93
CA TRP A 12 4.74 -16.59 -20.84
C TRP A 12 3.65 -15.80 -20.10
N MET A 13 2.37 -16.16 -20.27
CA MET A 13 1.25 -15.54 -19.55
C MET A 13 1.28 -15.85 -18.05
N VAL A 14 1.73 -17.05 -17.66
CA VAL A 14 1.87 -17.44 -16.25
C VAL A 14 3.03 -16.70 -15.56
N CYS A 15 4.09 -16.33 -16.28
CA CYS A 15 5.20 -15.55 -15.71
C CYS A 15 4.91 -14.05 -15.57
N LEU A 16 3.87 -13.51 -16.23
CA LEU A 16 3.48 -12.10 -16.15
C LEU A 16 2.49 -11.80 -15.01
N GLN A 17 1.97 -12.81 -14.30
CA GLN A 17 0.92 -12.64 -13.29
C GLN A 17 1.40 -12.69 -11.83
N SER A 18 2.70 -12.77 -11.56
CA SER A 18 3.19 -12.92 -10.19
C SER A 18 4.45 -12.11 -9.90
N SER A 19 4.40 -10.81 -10.18
CA SER A 19 5.08 -9.85 -9.31
C SER A 19 4.29 -9.73 -7.99
N VAL A 20 4.17 -10.85 -7.26
CA VAL A 20 3.75 -10.83 -5.86
C VAL A 20 4.99 -10.35 -5.11
N PHE A 21 5.12 -9.04 -4.97
CA PHE A 21 6.10 -8.49 -4.06
C PHE A 21 5.72 -9.01 -2.66
N ALA A 22 6.61 -9.77 -2.03
CA ALA A 22 6.48 -10.08 -0.62
C ALA A 22 6.47 -8.73 0.10
N ALA A 23 5.39 -8.42 0.82
CA ALA A 23 5.30 -7.17 1.55
C ALA A 23 6.38 -7.16 2.65
N ASP A 24 7.04 -6.02 2.82
CA ASP A 24 8.02 -5.79 3.87
C ASP A 24 7.52 -4.67 4.79
N TRP A 25 6.79 -5.09 5.83
CA TRP A 25 6.07 -4.22 6.73
C TRP A 25 7.00 -3.58 7.76
N VAL A 26 7.34 -2.31 7.54
CA VAL A 26 8.18 -1.50 8.44
C VAL A 26 7.31 -0.81 9.49
N ARG A 27 7.55 -1.12 10.76
CA ARG A 27 6.81 -0.54 11.89
C ARG A 27 7.08 0.96 12.05
N VAL A 28 6.03 1.75 12.26
CA VAL A 28 6.15 3.20 12.48
C VAL A 28 6.21 3.51 13.97
N GLY A 29 7.45 3.63 14.47
CA GLY A 29 7.71 3.91 15.88
C GLY A 29 7.18 2.81 16.80
N ASN A 30 6.59 3.20 17.93
CA ASN A 30 6.04 2.26 18.91
C ASN A 30 4.55 1.94 18.71
N GLY A 31 3.94 2.43 17.62
CA GLY A 31 2.50 2.30 17.36
C GLY A 31 2.10 1.00 16.66
N GLU A 32 0.80 0.91 16.36
CA GLU A 32 0.14 -0.21 15.67
C GLU A 32 0.19 -0.13 14.14
N ASN A 33 0.93 0.85 13.60
CA ASN A 33 0.95 1.16 12.17
C ASN A 33 2.25 0.71 11.51
N TYR A 34 2.13 0.22 10.28
CA TYR A 34 3.21 -0.31 9.46
C TYR A 34 3.13 0.26 8.05
N ILE A 35 4.27 0.39 7.38
CA ILE A 35 4.36 0.80 5.97
C ILE A 35 4.94 -0.36 5.18
N ASP A 36 4.31 -0.73 4.07
CA ASP A 36 4.93 -1.69 3.16
C ASP A 36 6.04 -0.99 2.35
N SER A 37 7.29 -1.31 2.65
CA SER A 37 8.46 -0.64 2.08
C SER A 37 8.61 -0.91 0.57
N GLU A 38 8.10 -2.05 0.09
CA GLU A 38 8.30 -2.48 -1.30
C GLU A 38 7.42 -1.71 -2.28
N THR A 39 6.25 -1.25 -1.84
CA THR A 39 5.26 -0.54 -2.66
C THR A 39 5.34 0.98 -2.54
N VAL A 40 6.30 1.53 -1.79
CA VAL A 40 6.43 2.98 -1.68
C VAL A 40 7.01 3.57 -2.96
N VAL A 41 6.23 4.44 -3.61
CA VAL A 41 6.62 5.10 -4.86
C VAL A 41 6.38 6.60 -4.73
N LYS A 42 7.28 7.40 -5.32
CA LYS A 42 7.12 8.85 -5.41
C LYS A 42 7.45 9.37 -6.80
N ASN A 43 6.88 10.52 -7.11
CA ASN A 43 7.37 11.38 -8.18
C ASN A 43 7.68 12.79 -7.62
N LYS A 44 7.87 13.77 -8.49
CA LYS A 44 8.22 15.15 -8.08
C LYS A 44 7.15 15.83 -7.21
N LYS A 45 5.90 15.37 -7.26
CA LYS A 45 4.76 16.03 -6.62
C LYS A 45 4.05 15.16 -5.60
N LEU A 46 4.07 13.85 -5.79
CA LEU A 46 3.24 12.91 -5.06
C LEU A 46 4.08 11.78 -4.46
N LEU A 47 3.60 11.26 -3.35
CA LEU A 47 4.07 10.04 -2.69
C LEU A 47 2.86 9.12 -2.51
N TRP A 48 3.04 7.86 -2.87
CA TRP A 48 2.07 6.79 -2.67
C TRP A 48 2.66 5.71 -1.79
N PHE A 49 1.90 5.29 -0.79
CA PHE A 49 2.28 4.18 0.08
C PHE A 49 1.07 3.53 0.69
N TRP A 50 1.26 2.29 1.13
CA TRP A 50 0.30 1.55 1.92
C TRP A 50 0.65 1.62 3.40
N GLU A 51 -0.35 1.94 4.21
CA GLU A 51 -0.32 1.89 5.66
C GLU A 51 -1.19 0.72 6.12
N LEU A 52 -0.67 -0.08 7.05
CA LEU A 52 -1.39 -1.14 7.73
C LEU A 52 -1.46 -0.82 9.21
N SER A 53 -2.67 -0.69 9.75
CA SER A 53 -2.92 -0.65 11.19
C SER A 53 -3.35 -2.04 11.67
N ILE A 54 -2.77 -2.56 12.75
CA ILE A 54 -3.18 -3.82 13.39
C ILE A 54 -3.63 -3.55 14.82
N ASN A 55 -4.91 -3.80 15.11
CA ASN A 55 -5.41 -3.68 16.48
C ASN A 55 -4.79 -4.78 17.35
N GLU A 56 -4.00 -4.43 18.37
CA GLU A 56 -3.28 -5.42 19.19
C GLU A 56 -4.21 -6.37 19.95
N LYS A 57 -5.45 -5.95 20.25
CA LYS A 57 -6.40 -6.76 21.03
C LYS A 57 -7.19 -7.72 20.16
N THR A 58 -7.76 -7.23 19.05
CA THR A 58 -8.64 -8.04 18.20
C THR A 58 -7.88 -8.70 17.05
N GLN A 59 -6.67 -8.23 16.75
CA GLN A 59 -5.89 -8.58 15.56
C GLN A 59 -6.59 -8.22 14.25
N ASP A 60 -7.63 -7.38 14.31
CA ASP A 60 -8.25 -6.81 13.11
C ASP A 60 -7.26 -5.86 12.44
N LYS A 61 -7.28 -5.88 11.11
CA LYS A 61 -6.33 -5.16 10.28
C LYS A 61 -7.05 -4.13 9.43
N ARG A 62 -6.44 -2.96 9.27
CA ARG A 62 -6.91 -1.90 8.36
C ARG A 62 -5.79 -1.55 7.42
N LEU A 63 -6.05 -1.63 6.12
CA LEU A 63 -5.09 -1.32 5.07
C LEU A 63 -5.54 -0.07 4.33
N ILE A 64 -4.72 0.97 4.30
CA ILE A 64 -5.02 2.24 3.65
C ILE A 64 -3.91 2.57 2.66
N GLN A 65 -4.27 2.86 1.40
CA GLN A 65 -3.35 3.50 0.48
C GLN A 65 -3.50 5.02 0.60
N TYR A 66 -2.39 5.71 0.84
CA TYR A 66 -2.34 7.17 0.84
C TYR A 66 -1.75 7.70 -0.46
N THR A 67 -2.31 8.80 -0.96
CA THR A 67 -1.65 9.69 -1.91
C THR A 67 -1.36 11.01 -1.20
N ILE A 68 -0.09 11.40 -1.13
CA ILE A 68 0.38 12.59 -0.42
C ILE A 68 1.00 13.58 -1.40
N SER A 69 0.53 14.83 -1.37
CA SER A 69 1.21 15.95 -2.01
C SER A 69 2.48 16.31 -1.23
N LEU A 70 3.62 16.28 -1.90
CA LEU A 70 4.95 16.58 -1.33
C LEU A 70 5.25 18.08 -1.22
N SER A 71 4.35 18.96 -1.66
CA SER A 71 4.46 20.39 -1.38
C SER A 71 4.32 20.65 0.11
N ALA A 72 5.25 21.37 0.74
CA ALA A 72 5.15 21.72 2.15
C ALA A 72 4.06 22.79 2.39
N PRO A 73 3.20 22.64 3.43
CA PRO A 73 3.09 21.46 4.29
C PRO A 73 2.44 20.29 3.53
N TYR A 74 2.89 19.06 3.81
CA TYR A 74 2.31 17.86 3.20
C TYR A 74 0.79 17.83 3.35
N ARG A 75 0.12 17.37 2.30
CA ARG A 75 -1.34 17.24 2.26
C ARG A 75 -1.72 15.86 1.77
N VAL A 76 -2.78 15.31 2.33
CA VAL A 76 -3.44 14.15 1.71
C VAL A 76 -4.11 14.63 0.43
N SER A 77 -3.88 13.96 -0.69
CA SER A 77 -4.62 14.19 -1.93
C SER A 77 -5.83 13.26 -1.99
N SER A 78 -5.61 12.00 -1.64
CA SER A 78 -6.63 10.96 -1.53
C SER A 78 -6.14 9.85 -0.62
N TYR A 79 -7.08 9.05 -0.14
CA TYR A 79 -6.79 7.75 0.43
C TYR A 79 -7.96 6.82 0.15
N TRP A 80 -7.73 5.52 0.20
CA TRP A 80 -8.76 4.50 0.16
C TRP A 80 -8.27 3.30 0.94
N GLY A 81 -9.18 2.47 1.45
CA GLY A 81 -8.75 1.36 2.28
C GLY A 81 -9.76 0.26 2.46
N TYR A 82 -9.28 -0.78 3.13
CA TYR A 82 -9.96 -2.03 3.40
C TYR A 82 -9.83 -2.39 4.86
N SER A 83 -10.84 -3.07 5.39
CA SER A 83 -10.82 -3.67 6.71
C SER A 83 -10.81 -5.19 6.59
N TYR A 84 -10.07 -5.83 7.48
CA TYR A 84 -9.94 -7.28 7.55
C TYR A 84 -10.09 -7.73 9.00
N ASN A 85 -10.68 -8.90 9.20
CA ASN A 85 -10.70 -9.53 10.51
C ASN A 85 -9.33 -10.17 10.83
N SER A 86 -9.19 -10.68 12.05
CA SER A 86 -8.00 -11.43 12.51
C SER A 86 -7.61 -12.66 11.69
N LYS A 87 -8.45 -13.12 10.77
CA LYS A 87 -8.17 -14.23 9.83
C LYS A 87 -7.85 -13.73 8.42
N ASN A 88 -7.50 -12.45 8.27
CA ASN A 88 -7.27 -11.79 6.98
C ASN A 88 -8.47 -11.87 6.01
N GLN A 89 -9.69 -12.04 6.53
CA GLN A 89 -10.88 -12.05 5.70
C GLN A 89 -11.41 -10.61 5.57
N PRO A 90 -11.69 -10.14 4.35
CA PRO A 90 -12.28 -8.82 4.14
C PRO A 90 -13.57 -8.66 4.96
N GLN A 91 -13.70 -7.52 5.61
CA GLN A 91 -14.95 -7.08 6.25
C GLN A 91 -15.67 -6.11 5.31
N ASP A 92 -17.01 -6.15 5.30
CA ASP A 92 -17.81 -5.23 4.48
C ASP A 92 -17.51 -3.77 4.89
N GLY A 93 -16.93 -3.01 3.96
CA GLY A 93 -16.52 -1.63 4.20
C GLY A 93 -15.28 -1.25 3.42
N ILE A 94 -15.45 -0.90 2.14
CA ILE A 94 -14.44 -0.07 1.48
C ILE A 94 -14.48 1.28 2.21
N LEU A 95 -13.36 1.68 2.82
CA LEU A 95 -13.18 3.05 3.28
C LEU A 95 -13.07 3.92 2.03
N HIS A 96 -14.22 4.40 1.56
CA HIS A 96 -14.28 5.19 0.34
C HIS A 96 -13.56 6.52 0.51
N THR A 97 -12.84 6.86 -0.55
CA THR A 97 -12.16 8.11 -0.87
C THR A 97 -12.77 9.35 -0.23
N HIS A 98 -12.04 9.94 0.71
CA HIS A 98 -12.16 11.37 0.96
C HIS A 98 -10.98 12.07 0.29
N SER A 99 -11.27 12.96 -0.66
CA SER A 99 -10.35 14.04 -1.04
C SER A 99 -10.23 15.00 0.16
N LEU A 100 -9.50 14.59 1.18
CA LEU A 100 -9.15 15.45 2.30
C LEU A 100 -8.01 16.35 1.83
N GLN A 101 -8.29 17.49 1.19
CA GLN A 101 -7.28 18.53 0.98
C GLN A 101 -6.91 19.21 2.32
N GLY A 102 -6.51 18.42 3.31
CA GLY A 102 -6.20 18.85 4.67
C GLY A 102 -4.72 18.67 5.00
N PRO A 103 -4.21 19.41 6.00
CA PRO A 103 -2.88 19.17 6.54
C PRO A 103 -2.79 17.75 7.11
N VAL A 104 -1.63 17.12 6.96
CA VAL A 104 -1.36 15.83 7.59
C VAL A 104 -1.20 15.97 9.10
N GLY A 105 -1.86 15.10 9.88
CA GLY A 105 -1.68 15.02 11.33
C GLY A 105 -0.31 14.44 11.71
N GLU A 106 0.07 14.57 12.99
CA GLU A 106 1.40 14.15 13.48
C GLU A 106 1.73 12.68 13.24
N GLN A 107 0.74 11.79 13.35
CA GLN A 107 0.95 10.37 13.09
C GLN A 107 1.29 10.11 11.62
N LEU A 108 0.50 10.68 10.70
CA LEU A 108 0.73 10.55 9.26
C LEU A 108 2.05 11.20 8.83
N LYS A 109 2.54 12.24 9.52
CA LYS A 109 3.90 12.78 9.27
C LYS A 109 4.99 11.75 9.55
N LYS A 110 4.86 10.95 10.61
CA LYS A 110 5.82 9.88 10.92
C LYS A 110 5.79 8.80 9.84
N GLU A 111 4.59 8.40 9.42
CA GLU A 111 4.38 7.43 8.34
C GLU A 111 4.99 7.92 7.02
N ILE A 112 4.73 9.18 6.64
CA ILE A 112 5.36 9.82 5.47
C ILE A 112 6.89 9.81 5.59
N THR A 113 7.44 10.05 6.78
CA THR A 113 8.89 10.07 6.99
C THR A 113 9.50 8.69 6.78
N VAL A 114 8.86 7.64 7.32
CA VAL A 114 9.27 6.25 7.09
C VAL A 114 9.13 5.90 5.62
N ALA A 115 7.97 6.17 5.00
CA ALA A 115 7.73 5.91 3.59
C ALA A 115 8.78 6.58 2.69
N LEU A 116 9.09 7.87 2.91
CA LEU A 116 10.12 8.58 2.15
C LEU A 116 11.51 7.93 2.24
N GLY A 117 11.83 7.25 3.34
CA GLY A 117 13.07 6.49 3.49
C GLY A 117 13.17 5.26 2.57
N HIS A 118 12.03 4.75 2.09
CA HIS A 118 11.94 3.58 1.21
C HIS A 118 11.44 3.92 -0.21
N ALA A 119 11.10 5.19 -0.47
CA ALA A 119 10.43 5.60 -1.69
C ALA A 119 11.31 5.45 -2.94
N LYS A 120 10.81 4.67 -3.91
CA LYS A 120 11.39 4.53 -5.25
C LYS A 120 10.78 5.58 -6.18
N ASP A 121 11.55 6.09 -7.14
CA ASP A 121 10.98 6.97 -8.18
C ASP A 121 10.10 6.16 -9.13
N GLY A 122 8.89 6.65 -9.43
CA GLY A 122 7.95 5.98 -10.31
C GLY A 122 6.57 6.63 -10.35
N GLU A 123 5.64 5.94 -10.99
CA GLU A 123 4.23 6.34 -11.03
C GLU A 123 3.39 5.48 -10.09
N HIS A 124 2.19 5.96 -9.77
CA HIS A 124 1.25 5.26 -8.90
C HIS A 124 1.02 3.80 -9.34
N SER A 125 1.06 2.90 -8.36
CA SER A 125 0.72 1.50 -8.52
C SER A 125 -0.47 1.16 -7.63
N GLU A 126 -1.44 0.46 -8.21
CA GLU A 126 -2.60 -0.08 -7.47
C GLU A 126 -2.32 -1.47 -6.89
N VAL A 127 -1.07 -1.96 -6.99
CA VAL A 127 -0.69 -3.24 -6.41
C VAL A 127 -0.88 -3.18 -4.90
N MET A 128 -1.80 -4.01 -4.40
CA MET A 128 -2.08 -4.16 -2.99
C MET A 128 -1.05 -5.12 -2.36
N PRO A 129 -0.44 -4.77 -1.22
CA PRO A 129 0.50 -5.63 -0.54
C PRO A 129 -0.19 -6.85 0.08
N VAL A 130 0.59 -7.91 0.25
CA VAL A 130 0.16 -9.10 1.00
C VAL A 130 0.12 -8.76 2.49
N LEU A 131 -1.00 -9.07 3.14
CA LEU A 131 -1.14 -8.86 4.59
C LEU A 131 -0.24 -9.84 5.35
N PRO A 132 0.33 -9.42 6.50
CA PRO A 132 1.01 -10.35 7.38
C PRO A 132 -0.01 -11.30 8.01
N ASP A 133 0.43 -12.52 8.30
CA ASP A 133 -0.37 -13.53 9.02
C ASP A 133 -0.76 -13.02 10.42
#